data_AF-A0A9R1QWZ5-F1
#
_entry.id   AF-A0A9R1QWZ5-F1
#
_cell.length_a   1.000
_cell.length_b   1.000
_cell.length_c   1.000
_cell.angle_alpha   90.00
_cell.angle_beta   90.00
_cell.angle_gamma   90.00
#
_symmetry.space_group_name_H-M   'P 1'
#
loop_
_entity.id
_entity.type
_entity.pdbx_description
1 polymer ?
#
loop_
_entity_poly.entity_id
_entity_poly.type
_entity_poly.pdbx_seq_one_letter_code
_entity_poly.pdbx_strand_id
1 'polypeptide(L)'
;MAASGKAGSASCKVVDSHLHVWASPLQVYVKYSALFRITREAYPYEDTSQLLSRVISSYGANRIMWGSDFPYVVPECGYKGAKEAISHVAGKVAISSSDLEWILGKTVSQLFQGAWVTP
;
A
#
# COMPACT_ATOMS: atom_id res chain seq x y z
N MET A 1 10.26 11.90 -33.09
CA MET A 1 10.85 12.94 -32.23
C MET A 1 10.61 12.54 -30.78
N ALA A 2 11.50 11.73 -30.22
CA ALA A 2 11.40 11.27 -28.84
C ALA A 2 12.00 12.33 -27.92
N ALA A 3 11.20 12.88 -27.01
CA ALA A 3 11.69 13.76 -25.96
C ALA A 3 12.44 12.89 -24.93
N SER A 4 13.77 13.01 -24.92
CA SER A 4 14.63 12.48 -23.88
C SER A 4 14.39 13.28 -22.60
N GLY A 5 13.53 12.75 -21.73
CA GLY A 5 13.32 13.27 -20.38
C GLY A 5 14.42 12.76 -19.46
N LYS A 6 15.26 13.66 -18.94
CA LYS A 6 16.22 13.37 -17.87
C LYS A 6 15.51 12.73 -16.68
N ALA A 7 15.85 11.49 -16.36
CA ALA A 7 15.51 10.86 -15.09
C ALA A 7 16.27 11.61 -13.98
N GLY A 8 15.62 12.59 -13.35
CA GLY A 8 16.05 13.10 -12.06
C GLY A 8 16.01 11.95 -11.05
N SER A 9 17.09 11.75 -10.30
CA SER A 9 17.10 10.81 -9.17
C SER A 9 15.99 11.22 -8.20
N ALA A 10 14.86 10.53 -8.27
CA ALA A 10 13.74 10.81 -7.41
C ALA A 10 14.14 10.34 -6.01
N SER A 11 14.49 11.28 -5.12
CA SER A 11 14.71 11.00 -3.70
C SER A 11 13.52 10.20 -3.17
N CYS A 12 13.77 9.08 -2.49
CA CYS A 12 12.74 8.33 -1.78
C CYS A 12 12.00 9.27 -0.86
N LYS A 13 10.65 9.35 -0.96
CA LYS A 13 9.87 9.86 0.16
C LYS A 13 10.22 8.93 1.31
N VAL A 14 11.05 9.42 2.23
CA VAL A 14 11.56 8.60 3.33
C VAL A 14 10.35 8.24 4.18
N VAL A 15 9.98 6.97 4.13
CA VAL A 15 9.13 6.38 5.17
C VAL A 15 9.90 6.51 6.46
N ASP A 16 9.28 7.23 7.40
CA ASP A 16 9.85 7.66 8.66
C ASP A 16 10.70 6.57 9.33
N SER A 17 11.91 6.92 9.77
CA SER A 17 12.83 5.99 10.43
C SER A 17 12.26 5.42 11.74
N HIS A 18 11.17 5.99 12.26
CA HIS A 18 10.53 5.60 13.50
C HIS A 18 9.30 4.71 13.30
N LEU A 19 9.12 4.07 12.14
CA LEU A 19 8.06 3.05 11.97
C LEU A 19 8.04 2.03 13.13
N HIS A 20 9.20 1.65 13.65
CA HIS A 20 9.32 0.75 14.81
C HIS A 20 8.74 1.35 16.10
N VAL A 21 8.82 2.67 16.30
CA VAL A 21 8.21 3.37 17.44
C VAL A 21 6.69 3.36 17.30
N TRP A 22 6.18 3.69 16.12
CA TRP A 22 4.74 3.70 15.84
C TRP A 22 4.13 2.30 15.79
N ALA A 23 4.93 1.27 15.49
CA ALA A 23 4.50 -0.12 15.49
C ALA A 23 4.54 -0.79 16.87
N SER A 24 5.19 -0.17 17.86
CA SER A 24 5.30 -0.70 19.22
C SER A 24 3.93 -0.89 19.88
N PRO A 25 3.00 0.08 19.83
CA PRO A 25 1.64 -0.16 20.29
C PRO A 25 0.91 -1.10 19.32
N LEU A 26 0.46 -2.25 19.82
CA LEU A 26 -0.27 -3.24 19.02
C LEU A 26 -1.64 -2.76 18.50
N GLN A 27 -2.09 -1.59 18.95
CA GLN A 27 -3.36 -0.97 18.56
C GLN A 27 -3.25 -0.07 17.33
N VAL A 28 -2.04 0.15 16.80
CA VAL A 28 -1.83 1.00 15.61
C VAL A 28 -1.85 0.13 14.35
N TYR A 29 -2.68 0.54 13.39
CA TYR A 29 -2.87 -0.09 12.09
C TYR A 29 -2.48 0.85 10.96
N VAL A 30 -2.04 0.30 9.83
CA VAL A 30 -1.60 1.07 8.67
C VAL A 30 -2.56 0.84 7.51
N LYS A 31 -2.99 1.94 6.88
CA LYS A 31 -3.69 1.89 5.59
C LYS A 31 -2.68 2.06 4.45
N TYR A 32 -2.44 0.98 3.72
CA TYR A 32 -1.63 0.99 2.50
C TYR A 32 -2.51 1.40 1.33
N SER A 33 -2.59 2.71 1.06
CA SER A 33 -3.54 3.30 0.12
C SER A 33 -2.96 4.47 -0.67
N ALA A 34 -3.72 4.96 -1.65
CA ALA A 34 -3.39 6.17 -2.42
C ALA A 34 -1.99 6.13 -3.05
N LEU A 35 -1.61 4.99 -3.66
CA LEU A 35 -0.25 4.76 -4.17
C LEU A 35 0.20 5.86 -5.14
N PHE A 36 -0.72 6.35 -5.98
CA PHE A 36 -0.49 7.46 -6.91
C PHE A 36 0.00 8.76 -6.23
N ARG A 37 -0.26 8.97 -4.93
CA ARG A 37 0.19 10.16 -4.19
C ARG A 37 1.61 10.02 -3.64
N ILE A 38 2.07 8.78 -3.42
CA ILE A 38 3.34 8.49 -2.73
C ILE A 38 4.41 7.93 -3.67
N THR A 39 3.99 7.34 -4.79
CA THR A 39 4.86 6.86 -5.87
C THR A 39 5.73 7.98 -6.42
N ARG A 40 6.92 7.61 -6.90
CA ARG A 40 7.74 8.46 -7.79
C ARG A 40 7.84 7.88 -9.19
N GLU A 41 7.28 6.68 -9.38
CA GLU A 41 7.27 5.99 -10.66
C GLU A 41 5.87 6.04 -11.28
N ALA A 42 5.82 5.88 -12.60
CA ALA A 42 4.58 5.72 -13.32
C ALA A 42 3.83 4.46 -12.86
N TYR A 43 2.55 4.37 -13.18
CA TYR A 43 1.78 3.14 -13.01
C TYR A 43 2.56 1.93 -13.59
N PRO A 44 2.67 0.79 -12.87
CA PRO A 44 1.89 0.37 -11.70
C PRO A 44 2.50 0.72 -10.33
N TYR A 45 3.30 1.79 -10.24
CA TYR A 45 3.83 2.33 -8.97
C TYR A 45 4.80 1.37 -8.27
N GLU A 46 5.73 0.77 -9.03
CA GLU A 46 6.60 -0.32 -8.58
C GLU A 46 7.49 0.08 -7.38
N ASP A 47 7.94 1.34 -7.30
CA ASP A 47 8.73 1.84 -6.16
C ASP A 47 8.02 1.74 -4.80
N THR A 48 6.69 1.62 -4.79
CA THR A 48 5.91 1.45 -3.56
C THR A 48 6.08 0.05 -2.93
N SER A 49 6.60 -0.94 -3.67
CA SER A 49 6.87 -2.30 -3.18
C SER A 49 7.84 -2.33 -1.99
N GLN A 50 8.86 -1.46 -2.02
CA GLN A 50 9.78 -1.32 -0.90
C GLN A 50 9.08 -0.75 0.34
N LEU A 51 8.12 0.16 0.16
CA LEU A 51 7.31 0.70 1.25
C LEU A 51 6.45 -0.40 1.87
N LEU A 52 5.80 -1.21 1.02
CA LEU A 52 5.00 -2.36 1.44
C LEU A 52 5.83 -3.35 2.27
N SER A 53 7.04 -3.69 1.81
CA SER A 53 7.96 -4.57 2.56
C SER A 53 8.32 -3.98 3.93
N ARG A 54 8.63 -2.68 4.00
CA ARG A 54 8.97 -2.01 5.27
C ARG A 54 7.81 -2.00 6.25
N VAL A 55 6.60 -1.67 5.81
CA VAL A 55 5.43 -1.67 6.70
C VAL A 55 5.10 -3.08 7.18
N ILE A 56 5.21 -4.11 6.32
CA ILE A 56 5.03 -5.51 6.72
C ILE A 56 6.06 -5.90 7.78
N SER A 57 7.34 -5.55 7.58
CA SER A 57 8.40 -5.89 8.55
C SER A 57 8.21 -5.22 9.91
N SER A 58 7.57 -4.04 9.96
CA SER A 58 7.38 -3.27 11.20
C SER A 58 6.06 -3.61 11.90
N TYR A 59 4.96 -3.72 11.15
CA TYR A 59 3.61 -3.90 11.71
C TYR A 59 3.09 -5.33 11.60
N GLY A 60 3.66 -6.17 10.74
CA GLY A 60 3.04 -7.43 10.34
C GLY A 60 1.83 -7.21 9.41
N ALA A 61 1.57 -8.19 8.54
CA ALA A 61 0.51 -8.10 7.55
C ALA A 61 -0.90 -7.96 8.19
N ASN A 62 -1.11 -8.57 9.35
CA ASN A 62 -2.37 -8.54 10.10
C ASN A 62 -2.71 -7.17 10.73
N ARG A 63 -1.84 -6.16 10.59
CA ARG A 63 -2.11 -4.77 10.97
C ARG A 63 -2.10 -3.80 9.79
N ILE A 64 -2.06 -4.32 8.57
CA ILE A 64 -2.09 -3.52 7.35
C ILE A 64 -3.41 -3.77 6.62
N MET A 65 -4.01 -2.72 6.09
CA MET A 65 -5.21 -2.78 5.25
C MET A 65 -5.00 -2.00 3.96
N TRP A 66 -5.36 -2.59 2.83
CA TRP A 66 -5.30 -1.92 1.53
C TRP A 66 -6.50 -0.97 1.35
N GLY A 67 -6.32 0.11 0.58
CA GLY A 67 -7.42 0.93 0.11
C GLY A 67 -7.08 1.65 -1.20
N SER A 68 -8.07 1.82 -2.07
CA SER A 68 -7.85 2.45 -3.38
C SER A 68 -7.69 3.98 -3.30
N ASP A 69 -8.25 4.64 -2.29
CA ASP A 69 -8.45 6.10 -2.23
C ASP A 69 -9.49 6.61 -3.26
N PHE A 70 -10.54 5.83 -3.52
CA PHE A 70 -11.73 6.32 -4.22
C PHE A 70 -12.39 7.48 -3.45
N PRO A 71 -12.85 8.56 -4.11
CA PRO A 71 -12.93 8.75 -5.57
C PRO A 71 -11.66 9.33 -6.23
N TYR A 72 -10.64 9.70 -5.46
CA TYR A 72 -9.45 10.38 -5.98
C TYR A 72 -8.58 9.51 -6.87
N VAL A 73 -8.69 8.19 -6.76
CA VAL A 73 -7.99 7.25 -7.64
C VAL A 73 -8.52 7.23 -9.08
N VAL A 74 -9.74 7.74 -9.30
CA VAL A 74 -10.43 7.72 -10.60
C VAL A 74 -9.66 8.45 -11.71
N PRO A 75 -9.22 9.71 -11.53
CA PRO A 75 -8.43 10.40 -12.56
C PRO A 75 -7.02 9.83 -12.78
N GLU A 76 -6.55 8.92 -11.92
CA GLU A 76 -5.20 8.37 -11.96
C GLU A 76 -5.14 7.05 -12.74
N CYS A 77 -5.34 5.91 -12.08
CA CYS A 77 -5.41 4.59 -12.71
C CYS A 77 -6.80 3.94 -12.63
N GLY A 78 -7.78 4.63 -12.04
CA GLY A 78 -9.10 4.08 -11.78
C GLY A 78 -9.10 3.03 -10.66
N TYR A 79 -10.30 2.65 -10.20
CA TYR A 79 -10.44 1.65 -9.13
C TYR A 79 -9.84 0.29 -9.53
N LYS A 80 -10.09 -0.14 -10.77
CA LYS A 80 -9.56 -1.40 -11.33
C LYS A 80 -8.03 -1.36 -11.37
N GLY A 81 -7.43 -0.29 -11.91
CA GLY A 81 -5.98 -0.14 -11.97
C GLY A 81 -5.35 -0.12 -10.59
N ALA A 82 -5.98 0.52 -9.60
CA ALA A 82 -5.47 0.50 -8.22
C ALA A 82 -5.44 -0.90 -7.61
N LYS A 83 -6.46 -1.72 -7.90
CA LYS A 83 -6.51 -3.14 -7.48
C LYS A 83 -5.44 -3.97 -8.18
N GLU A 84 -5.16 -3.70 -9.45
CA GLU A 84 -4.11 -4.38 -10.21
C GLU A 84 -2.70 -3.96 -9.73
N ALA A 85 -2.51 -2.67 -9.42
CA ALA A 85 -1.27 -2.13 -8.91
C ALA A 85 -0.85 -2.81 -7.60
N ILE A 86 -1.75 -3.03 -6.65
CA ILE A 86 -1.39 -3.75 -5.41
C ILE A 86 -0.95 -5.19 -5.69
N SER A 87 -1.60 -5.92 -6.62
CA SER A 87 -1.16 -7.26 -7.01
C SER A 87 0.22 -7.24 -7.67
N HIS A 88 0.49 -6.24 -8.52
CA HIS A 88 1.80 -6.06 -9.14
C HIS A 88 2.88 -5.77 -8.10
N VAL A 89 2.67 -4.76 -7.25
CA VAL A 89 3.56 -4.33 -6.17
C VAL A 89 3.87 -5.48 -5.20
N ALA A 90 2.84 -6.24 -4.79
CA ALA A 90 3.02 -7.39 -3.92
C ALA A 90 3.85 -8.51 -4.58
N GLY A 91 3.75 -8.69 -5.90
CA GLY A 91 4.57 -9.66 -6.65
C GLY A 91 6.05 -9.29 -6.76
N LYS A 92 6.43 -8.04 -6.44
CA LYS A 92 7.82 -7.57 -6.45
C LYS A 92 8.57 -7.83 -5.14
N VAL A 93 7.84 -8.26 -4.11
CA VAL A 93 8.38 -8.57 -2.79
C VAL A 93 7.95 -9.98 -2.39
N ALA A 94 8.74 -10.67 -1.57
CA ALA A 94 8.46 -12.04 -1.15
C ALA A 94 7.34 -12.12 -0.10
N ILE A 95 6.12 -11.74 -0.48
CA ILE A 95 4.92 -11.76 0.37
C ILE A 95 4.21 -13.11 0.20
N SER A 96 3.81 -13.74 1.31
CA SER A 96 3.01 -14.96 1.27
C SER A 96 1.58 -14.69 0.83
N SER A 97 0.90 -15.68 0.26
CA SER A 97 -0.54 -15.55 -0.06
C SER A 97 -1.38 -15.23 1.19
N SER A 98 -1.01 -15.79 2.34
CA SER A 98 -1.69 -15.52 3.62
C SER A 98 -1.56 -14.07 4.07
N ASP A 99 -0.36 -13.48 3.96
CA ASP A 99 -0.14 -12.06 4.28
C ASP A 99 -0.93 -11.15 3.34
N LEU A 100 -1.01 -11.51 2.06
CA LEU A 100 -1.78 -10.74 1.09
C LEU A 100 -3.29 -10.79 1.41
N GLU A 101 -3.83 -11.91 1.88
CA GLU A 101 -5.21 -12.01 2.35
C GLU A 101 -5.48 -11.11 3.57
N TRP A 102 -4.51 -10.97 4.48
CA TRP A 102 -4.59 -10.02 5.58
C TRP A 102 -4.70 -8.59 5.09
N ILE A 103 -3.77 -8.20 4.22
CA ILE A 103 -3.68 -6.85 3.67
C ILE A 103 -4.94 -6.48 2.87
N LEU A 104 -5.47 -7.42 2.07
CA LEU A 104 -6.60 -7.15 1.17
C LEU A 104 -7.98 -7.24 1.84
N GLY A 105 -8.10 -7.76 3.07
CA GLY A 105 -9.42 -7.84 3.70
C GLY A 105 -9.48 -8.35 5.13
N LYS A 106 -8.68 -9.35 5.53
CA LYS A 106 -8.87 -9.94 6.88
C LYS A 106 -8.58 -8.93 8.01
N THR A 107 -7.60 -8.04 7.81
CA THR A 107 -7.28 -7.00 8.81
C THR A 107 -8.47 -6.10 9.09
N VAL A 108 -9.11 -5.55 8.04
CA VAL A 108 -10.24 -4.63 8.20
C VAL A 108 -11.46 -5.35 8.78
N SER A 109 -11.71 -6.60 8.37
CA SER A 109 -12.79 -7.43 8.91
C SER A 109 -12.61 -7.76 10.39
N GLN A 110 -11.38 -8.04 10.82
CA GLN A 110 -11.09 -8.30 12.24
C GLN A 110 -11.15 -7.02 13.07
N LEU A 111 -10.65 -5.90 12.55
CA LEU A 111 -10.60 -4.64 13.31
C LEU A 111 -11.99 -4.04 13.51
N PHE A 112 -12.83 -4.08 12.48
CA PHE A 112 -14.18 -3.51 12.49
C PHE A 112 -15.26 -4.61 12.53
N GLN A 113 -15.09 -5.59 13.42
CA GLN A 113 -16.09 -6.64 13.64
C GLN A 113 -17.45 -6.04 13.95
N GLY A 114 -18.50 -6.51 13.25
CA GLY A 114 -19.86 -6.06 13.45
C GLY A 114 -20.20 -4.68 12.86
N ALA A 115 -19.24 -3.93 12.32
CA ALA A 115 -19.48 -2.60 11.75
C ALA A 115 -20.14 -2.62 10.36
N TRP A 116 -20.25 -3.80 9.74
CA TRP A 116 -20.77 -4.01 8.38
C TRP A 116 -21.88 -5.06 8.32
N VAL A 117 -22.57 -5.31 9.43
CA VAL A 117 -23.82 -6.06 9.40
C VAL A 117 -24.85 -5.15 8.75
N THR A 118 -25.08 -5.34 7.46
CA THR A 118 -26.33 -4.85 6.85
C THR A 118 -27.49 -5.45 7.64
N PRO A 119 -28.54 -4.67 7.97
CA PRO A 119 -29.73 -5.20 8.62
C PRO A 119 -30.29 -6.44 7.91
#